data_AF-A0A822X7I6-F1
#
_entry.id   AF-A0A822X7I6-F1
#
_cell.length_a   1.000
_cell.length_b   1.000
_cell.length_c   1.000
_cell.angle_alpha   90.00
_cell.angle_beta   90.00
_cell.angle_gamma   90.00
#
_symmetry.space_group_name_H-M   'P 1'
#
loop_
_entity.id
_entity.type
_entity.pdbx_description
1 polymer ?
#
loop_
_entity_poly.entity_id
_entity_poly.type
_entity_poly.pdbx_seq_one_letter_code
_entity_poly.pdbx_strand_id
1 'polypeptide(L)'
;MMGPHMGCLEEPRAGPRVVAMATIDEQIQALEEEISKTKYNKATQGHIGKLKAKIAALKERKEKAQAKSGGGAPGFEVKKSGDASVALVGFPSVGKSSLISQ
;
A
#
# COMPACT_ATOMS: atom_id res chain seq x y z
N MET A 1 -15.00 23.90 -39.54
CA MET A 1 -14.39 22.61 -39.13
C MET A 1 -12.90 22.83 -38.94
N MET A 2 -12.44 22.96 -37.69
CA MET A 2 -11.01 23.04 -37.32
C MET A 2 -10.90 22.64 -35.84
N GLY A 3 -10.86 21.34 -35.57
CA GLY A 3 -9.88 20.79 -34.61
C GLY A 3 -8.71 20.25 -35.45
N PRO A 4 -7.49 20.07 -34.93
CA PRO A 4 -7.23 19.47 -33.61
C PRO A 4 -6.05 20.12 -32.84
N HIS A 5 -6.00 19.87 -31.52
CA HIS A 5 -4.83 19.83 -30.62
C HIS A 5 -5.42 20.02 -29.21
N MET A 6 -5.88 18.98 -28.51
CA MET A 6 -5.04 17.94 -27.90
C MET A 6 -3.79 18.56 -27.24
N GLY A 7 -4.02 19.53 -26.36
CA GLY A 7 -3.04 19.98 -25.38
C GLY A 7 -3.28 19.25 -24.06
N CYS A 8 -2.79 18.01 -23.95
CA CYS A 8 -2.43 17.45 -22.66
C CYS A 8 -1.26 18.28 -22.13
N LEU A 9 -1.52 19.34 -21.38
CA LEU A 9 -0.51 19.89 -20.49
C LEU A 9 -0.79 19.33 -19.10
N GLU A 10 -0.21 18.16 -18.88
CA GLU A 10 0.05 17.60 -17.55
C GLU A 10 0.77 18.65 -16.68
N GLU A 11 0.14 18.93 -15.54
CA GLU A 11 0.71 19.21 -14.21
C GLU A 11 2.17 19.73 -14.16
N PRO A 12 2.38 21.03 -13.87
CA PRO A 12 3.65 21.44 -13.29
C PRO A 12 3.72 20.86 -11.86
N ARG A 13 4.36 19.70 -11.70
CA ARG A 13 4.75 19.14 -10.39
C ARG A 13 5.75 20.09 -9.70
N ALA A 14 5.20 21.08 -9.02
CA ALA A 14 5.89 21.86 -8.01
C ALA A 14 6.08 20.95 -6.78
N GLY A 15 7.22 20.26 -6.71
CA GLY A 15 7.66 19.67 -5.46
C GLY A 15 8.46 20.70 -4.67
N PRO A 16 7.91 21.33 -3.61
CA PRO A 16 8.74 22.17 -2.76
C PRO A 16 9.66 21.28 -1.94
N ARG A 17 10.92 21.71 -1.86
CA ARG A 17 11.90 21.18 -0.93
C ARG A 17 11.44 21.42 0.52
N VAL A 18 11.96 20.56 1.40
CA VAL A 18 12.30 20.73 2.83
C VAL A 18 11.26 20.42 3.93
N VAL A 19 11.78 19.72 4.95
CA VAL A 19 11.42 19.62 6.39
C VAL A 19 9.96 19.77 6.88
N ALA A 20 9.63 18.83 7.77
CA ALA A 20 8.58 18.83 8.80
C ALA A 20 7.14 18.43 8.38
N MET A 21 6.68 17.34 9.01
CA MET A 21 5.26 16.97 9.23
C MET A 21 4.41 16.54 8.03
N ALA A 22 4.87 15.56 7.26
CA ALA A 22 3.99 14.82 6.34
C ALA A 22 3.52 13.52 7.01
N THR A 23 2.23 13.22 6.89
CA THR A 23 1.55 12.02 7.38
C THR A 23 2.28 10.73 6.95
N ILE A 24 2.06 9.63 7.67
CA ILE A 24 2.74 8.34 7.38
C ILE A 24 2.52 7.92 5.90
N ASP A 25 1.37 8.27 5.33
CA ASP A 25 1.02 7.99 3.94
C ASP A 25 1.84 8.79 2.93
N GLU A 26 2.04 10.09 3.16
CA GLU A 26 2.87 10.93 2.29
C GLU A 26 4.33 10.49 2.30
N GLN A 27 4.82 10.02 3.46
CA GLN A 27 6.17 9.44 3.58
C GLN A 27 6.31 8.15 2.77
N ILE A 28 5.28 7.30 2.76
CA ILE A 28 5.27 6.07 1.97
C ILE A 28 5.29 6.41 0.47
N GLN A 29 4.43 7.33 0.02
CA GLN A 29 4.35 7.73 -1.39
C GLN A 29 5.67 8.32 -1.90
N ALA A 30 6.32 9.19 -1.10
CA ALA A 30 7.61 9.76 -1.48
C ALA A 30 8.70 8.69 -1.66
N LEU A 31 8.75 7.69 -0.78
CA LEU A 31 9.70 6.57 -0.87
C LEU A 31 9.38 5.64 -2.05
N GLU A 32 8.11 5.40 -2.37
CA GLU A 32 7.68 4.59 -3.51
C GLU A 32 7.98 5.29 -4.85
N GLU A 33 7.82 6.61 -4.93
CA GLU A 33 8.25 7.40 -6.08
C GLU A 33 9.76 7.37 -6.27
N GLU A 34 10.54 7.43 -5.18
CA GLU A 34 11.99 7.34 -5.24
C GLU A 34 12.43 5.97 -5.80
N ILE A 35 11.85 4.87 -5.32
CA ILE A 35 12.11 3.53 -5.86
C ILE A 35 11.78 3.47 -7.35
N SER A 36 10.62 4.00 -7.75
CA SER A 36 10.15 3.98 -9.14
C SER A 36 11.07 4.75 -10.10
N LYS A 37 11.66 5.85 -9.62
CA LYS A 37 12.60 6.67 -10.41
C LYS A 37 14.00 6.04 -10.49
N THR A 38 14.40 5.24 -9.50
CA THR A 38 15.73 4.63 -9.47
C THR A 38 15.81 3.35 -10.30
N LYS A 39 16.78 3.26 -11.21
CA LYS A 39 17.07 2.01 -11.95
C LYS A 39 17.75 0.99 -11.01
N TYR A 40 17.24 -0.23 -11.03
CA TYR A 40 17.78 -1.35 -10.27
C TYR A 40 19.13 -1.81 -10.86
N ASN A 41 20.23 -1.59 -10.14
CA ASN A 41 21.58 -2.01 -10.52
C ASN A 41 22.33 -2.54 -9.28
N LYS A 42 23.52 -3.14 -9.44
CA LYS A 42 24.30 -3.75 -8.33
C LYS A 42 24.69 -2.75 -7.24
N ALA A 43 24.95 -1.49 -7.59
CA ALA A 43 25.30 -0.44 -6.64
C ALA A 43 24.08 0.15 -5.90
N THR A 44 22.90 0.13 -6.52
CA THR A 44 21.66 0.70 -5.95
C THR A 44 20.86 -0.30 -5.13
N GLN A 45 21.19 -1.60 -5.17
CA GLN A 45 20.52 -2.65 -4.39
C GLN A 45 20.42 -2.34 -2.89
N GLY A 46 21.55 -1.97 -2.29
CA GLY A 46 21.61 -1.67 -0.86
C GLY A 46 20.73 -0.48 -0.49
N HIS A 47 20.60 0.51 -1.37
CA HIS A 47 19.73 1.67 -1.17
C HIS A 47 18.25 1.28 -1.31
N ILE A 48 17.89 0.57 -2.38
CA ILE A 48 16.52 0.08 -2.61
C ILE A 48 16.06 -0.81 -1.45
N GLY A 49 16.93 -1.68 -0.93
CA GLY A 49 16.66 -2.50 0.24
C GLY A 49 16.35 -1.66 1.49
N LYS A 50 17.14 -0.61 1.75
CA LYS A 50 16.89 0.32 2.86
C LYS A 50 15.59 1.10 2.69
N LEU A 51 15.26 1.54 1.46
CA LEU A 51 14.00 2.22 1.16
C LEU A 51 12.80 1.30 1.41
N LYS A 52 12.85 0.05 0.93
CA LYS A 52 11.80 -0.95 1.19
C LYS A 52 11.63 -1.26 2.67
N ALA A 53 12.73 -1.36 3.42
CA ALA A 53 12.69 -1.56 4.87
C ALA A 53 11.99 -0.39 5.60
N LYS A 54 12.27 0.85 5.18
CA LYS A 54 11.60 2.04 5.72
C LYS A 54 10.10 2.03 5.41
N ILE A 55 9.70 1.67 4.18
CA ILE A 55 8.29 1.54 3.80
C ILE A 55 7.60 0.50 4.68
N ALA A 56 8.22 -0.67 4.91
CA ALA A 56 7.66 -1.72 5.75
C ALA A 56 7.45 -1.24 7.20
N ALA A 57 8.46 -0.59 7.80
CA ALA A 57 8.36 -0.05 9.15
C ALA A 57 7.28 1.03 9.30
N LEU A 58 7.10 1.89 8.28
CA LEU A 58 6.05 2.89 8.25
C LEU A 58 4.65 2.26 8.12
N LYS A 59 4.49 1.24 7.26
CA LYS A 59 3.24 0.48 7.11
C LYS A 59 2.86 -0.24 8.41
N GLU A 60 3.82 -0.88 9.07
CA GLU A 60 3.60 -1.53 10.38
C GLU A 60 3.21 -0.52 11.47
N ARG A 61 3.85 0.66 11.48
CA ARG A 61 3.50 1.74 12.41
C ARG A 61 2.08 2.26 12.17
N LYS A 62 1.65 2.36 10.91
CA LYS A 62 0.27 2.72 10.54
C LYS A 62 -0.73 1.68 11.04
N GLU A 63 -0.45 0.40 10.83
CA GLU A 63 -1.30 -0.71 11.29
C GLU A 63 -1.40 -0.73 12.83
N LYS A 64 -0.26 -0.60 13.53
CA LYS A 64 -0.23 -0.53 15.00
C LYS A 64 -0.96 0.70 15.56
N ALA A 65 -0.89 1.85 14.87
CA ALA A 65 -1.61 3.05 15.28
C ALA A 65 -3.13 2.89 15.06
N GLN A 66 -3.53 2.28 13.93
CA GLN A 66 -4.93 1.95 13.67
C GLN A 66 -5.48 0.94 14.70
N ALA A 67 -4.72 -0.11 15.01
CA ALA A 67 -5.08 -1.10 16.02
C ALA A 67 -5.23 -0.53 17.44
N LYS A 68 -4.55 0.59 17.75
CA LYS A 68 -4.70 1.29 19.04
C LYS A 68 -5.89 2.25 19.08
N SER A 69 -6.34 2.78 17.94
CA SER A 69 -7.43 3.77 17.88
C SER A 69 -8.81 3.15 17.59
N GLY A 70 -8.85 2.00 16.94
CA GLY A 70 -10.07 1.24 16.70
C GLY A 70 -9.98 -0.06 17.48
N GLY A 71 -10.66 -0.13 18.63
CA GLY A 71 -10.95 -1.40 19.27
C GLY A 71 -11.62 -2.29 18.23
N GLY A 72 -10.87 -3.29 17.77
CA GLY A 72 -11.30 -4.24 16.75
C GLY A 72 -11.84 -3.58 15.49
N ALA A 73 -11.07 -3.62 14.40
CA ALA A 73 -11.74 -4.04 13.17
C ALA A 73 -12.61 -5.27 13.51
N PRO A 74 -13.73 -5.56 12.81
CA PRO A 74 -14.30 -6.90 12.83
C PRO A 74 -13.32 -7.85 12.14
N GLY A 75 -12.10 -7.96 12.69
CA GLY A 75 -11.27 -9.10 12.60
C GLY A 75 -12.17 -10.21 13.06
N PHE A 76 -12.40 -11.11 12.12
CA PHE A 76 -12.99 -12.39 12.35
C PHE A 76 -12.12 -13.05 13.42
N GLU A 77 -12.32 -12.72 14.70
CA GLU A 77 -11.72 -13.37 15.84
C GLU A 77 -12.44 -14.71 15.91
N VAL A 78 -12.02 -15.61 15.01
CA VAL A 78 -12.36 -17.02 15.06
C VAL A 78 -11.85 -17.43 16.44
N LYS A 79 -12.78 -17.65 17.38
CA LYS A 79 -12.46 -18.36 18.61
C LYS A 79 -11.69 -19.60 18.17
N LYS A 80 -10.41 -19.71 18.56
CA LYS A 80 -9.54 -20.82 18.17
C LYS A 80 -10.18 -22.11 18.66
N SER A 81 -10.98 -22.72 17.81
CA SER A 81 -11.68 -23.97 18.07
C SER A 81 -11.48 -24.79 16.81
N GLY A 82 -10.45 -25.64 16.83
CA GLY A 82 -10.01 -26.46 15.70
C GLY A 82 -8.52 -26.29 15.36
N ASP A 83 -8.04 -27.12 14.44
CA ASP A 83 -6.61 -27.25 14.07
C ASP A 83 -6.09 -26.15 13.12
N ALA A 84 -6.95 -25.50 12.33
CA ALA A 84 -6.55 -24.46 11.37
C ALA A 84 -7.65 -23.45 11.03
N SER A 85 -7.26 -22.25 10.60
CA SER A 85 -8.15 -21.21 10.04
C SER A 85 -7.82 -20.99 8.57
N VAL A 86 -8.82 -21.06 7.69
CA VAL A 86 -8.68 -20.91 6.23
C VAL A 86 -9.54 -19.74 5.75
N ALA A 87 -8.97 -18.87 4.90
CA ALA A 87 -9.67 -17.74 4.29
C ALA A 87 -9.75 -17.91 2.77
N LEU A 88 -10.94 -17.75 2.20
CA LEU A 88 -11.20 -17.87 0.76
C LEU A 88 -11.38 -16.47 0.14
N VAL A 89 -10.42 -16.02 -0.66
CA VAL A 89 -10.44 -14.72 -1.36
C VAL A 89 -10.73 -14.92 -2.83
N GLY A 90 -11.65 -14.13 -3.40
CA GLY A 90 -11.94 -14.15 -4.84
C GLY A 90 -13.07 -13.20 -5.22
N PHE A 91 -13.39 -13.13 -6.51
CA PHE A 91 -14.48 -12.31 -7.04
C PHE A 91 -15.87 -12.78 -6.54
N PRO A 92 -16.90 -11.91 -6.49
CA PRO A 92 -18.28 -12.36 -6.26
C PRO A 92 -18.71 -13.35 -7.36
N SER A 93 -19.61 -14.28 -7.03
CA SER A 93 -20.21 -15.25 -7.97
C SER A 93 -19.33 -16.42 -8.47
N VAL A 94 -18.07 -16.56 -8.02
CA VAL A 94 -17.22 -17.73 -8.36
C VAL A 94 -17.53 -19.00 -7.55
N GLY A 95 -18.66 -19.03 -6.83
CA GLY A 95 -19.07 -20.19 -6.03
C GLY A 95 -18.38 -20.36 -4.67
N LYS A 96 -17.66 -19.36 -4.15
CA LYS A 96 -16.97 -19.45 -2.83
C LYS A 96 -17.91 -19.88 -1.69
N SER A 97 -19.15 -19.40 -1.69
CA SER A 97 -20.16 -19.75 -0.67
C SER A 97 -20.72 -21.16 -0.85
N SER A 98 -20.82 -21.65 -2.10
CA SER A 98 -21.29 -23.01 -2.38
C SER A 98 -20.32 -24.07 -1.86
N LEU A 99 -19.01 -23.80 -1.90
CA LEU A 99 -17.98 -24.70 -1.37
C LEU A 99 -18.00 -24.83 0.16
N ILE A 100 -18.49 -23.82 0.89
CA ILE A 100 -18.57 -23.81 2.36
C ILE A 100 -19.86 -24.48 2.86
N SER A 101 -20.92 -24.48 2.04
CA SER A 101 -22.25 -24.96 2.44
C SER A 101 -22.53 -26.42 2.06
N GLN A 102 -21.60 -27.10 1.38
CA GLN A 102 -21.64 -28.55 1.16
C GLN A 102 -21.12 -29.29 2.38
#